data_AF-A0A8H5Y2U2-F1
#
_entry.id   AF-A0A8H5Y2U2-F1
#
_cell.length_a   1.000
_cell.length_b   1.000
_cell.length_c   1.000
_cell.angle_alpha   90.00
_cell.angle_beta   90.00
_cell.angle_gamma   90.00
#
_symmetry.space_group_name_H-M   'P 1'
#
loop_
_entity.id
_entity.type
_entity.pdbx_description
1 polymer ?
#
loop_
_entity_poly.entity_id
_entity_poly.type
_entity_poly.pdbx_seq_one_letter_code
_entity_poly.pdbx_strand_id
1 'polypeptide(L)'
;MKSFVSVAILPLAVQAVRIVQSNDDGWAESYIRTFNDALNSAGYDVVLSAPAENKSGSSSRDERPKDRTTACQYDSCPANSGPVGHDPKRPDLNWVNSFPVTAMKYGIDTFGPSLWDGEAPELAVAGPNVGTNLWLQVPFSGTVGAACYAAHEEGIPAIAFSGASTGNTAFNTSPVPKRSLVYAELATTLVKKIVDSGKPYLPQDVYLNVNFGKVEGKCTDASQFQWVLTRINTGLLSKDDTEWCGEDRLPTETEIALKSGCYASISVGDAADKTTADAARQKVVLGKLKDMLGRSAIALNYTLTMAPIDRCLASMARLSLLQTPRPAIPTIPKFLAPAAAQQVRQASVVRIRKTTKKKKALPKDFKRHNLAKREFPQYSLCEAMRVLRAVEVGQPPASVKYEIHINLKTARNGPVIKNSVRLPHPVQSDWRIAVICPEGSEIAQQATAAGAVAVGQETLFEAIKKEQINFDRLICHEASEAALNKAGLGKILGPKGLMPSKRMRTIVPDVVKSMRDSAGAADYRERQGVIRMAIGQLGYSPDQLKNNIKVLLNKVKAECAEISEEVHKEVHEVILSTTHGPGISLNGKLKDAEEQITPEALSSIM
;
A
#
# COMPACT_ATOMS: atom_id res chain seq x y z
N MET A 1 38.25 -10.19 69.37
CA MET A 1 38.15 -9.78 67.95
C MET A 1 36.98 -10.53 67.32
N LYS A 2 35.85 -9.86 67.04
CA LYS A 2 34.71 -10.43 66.31
C LYS A 2 34.66 -9.73 64.96
N SER A 3 34.93 -10.50 63.90
CA SER A 3 34.98 -10.05 62.51
C SER A 3 33.55 -9.82 62.01
N PHE A 4 33.23 -8.60 61.59
CA PHE A 4 31.99 -8.29 60.90
C PHE A 4 32.17 -8.57 59.40
N VAL A 5 31.49 -9.61 58.91
CA VAL A 5 31.36 -9.87 57.47
C VAL A 5 30.31 -8.92 56.92
N SER A 6 30.73 -7.93 56.13
CA SER A 6 29.83 -7.10 55.33
C SER A 6 29.32 -7.90 54.14
N VAL A 7 28.03 -8.19 54.11
CA VAL A 7 27.35 -8.77 52.95
C VAL A 7 27.15 -7.65 51.92
N ALA A 8 27.91 -7.71 50.83
CA ALA A 8 27.70 -6.85 49.67
C ALA A 8 26.41 -7.27 48.96
N ILE A 9 25.41 -6.40 48.99
CA ILE A 9 24.19 -6.54 48.18
C ILE A 9 24.61 -6.19 46.74
N LEU A 10 24.83 -7.20 45.90
CA LEU A 10 24.98 -6.99 44.45
C LEU A 10 23.63 -6.46 43.90
N PRO A 11 23.63 -5.34 43.16
CA PRO A 11 22.43 -4.88 42.48
C PRO A 11 22.01 -5.94 41.45
N LEU A 12 20.74 -6.35 41.49
CA LEU A 12 20.12 -7.13 40.43
C LEU A 12 20.29 -6.35 39.11
N ALA A 13 21.09 -6.89 38.19
CA ALA A 13 21.18 -6.36 36.84
C ALA A 13 19.79 -6.44 36.20
N VAL A 14 19.15 -5.30 35.98
CA VAL A 14 17.92 -5.23 35.19
C VAL A 14 18.33 -5.52 33.75
N GLN A 15 17.94 -6.70 33.24
CA GLN A 15 18.19 -7.06 31.86
C GLN A 15 17.41 -6.09 30.96
N ALA A 16 18.11 -5.45 30.01
CA ALA A 16 17.50 -4.59 29.02
C ALA A 16 16.49 -5.38 28.19
N VAL A 17 15.37 -4.75 27.83
CA VAL A 17 14.35 -5.40 26.99
C VAL A 17 14.94 -5.67 25.61
N ARG A 18 14.85 -6.93 25.16
CA ARG A 18 15.36 -7.37 23.86
C ARG A 18 14.37 -7.03 22.75
N ILE A 19 14.79 -6.17 21.83
CA ILE A 19 13.95 -5.68 20.73
C ILE A 19 14.53 -6.15 19.40
N VAL A 20 13.73 -6.85 18.61
CA VAL A 20 14.04 -7.08 17.19
C VAL A 20 13.43 -5.96 16.36
N GLN A 21 14.23 -5.32 15.53
CA GLN A 21 13.84 -4.21 14.67
C GLN A 21 13.92 -4.60 13.20
N SER A 22 12.92 -4.24 12.40
CA SER A 22 12.93 -4.39 10.94
C SER A 22 12.40 -3.13 10.24
N ASN A 23 12.37 -3.13 8.90
CA ASN A 23 11.73 -2.10 8.07
C ASN A 23 11.55 -2.64 6.65
N ASP A 24 10.73 -1.97 5.83
CA ASP A 24 10.60 -2.27 4.40
C ASP A 24 11.36 -1.33 3.46
N ASP A 25 11.81 -0.15 3.90
CA ASP A 25 12.64 0.73 3.06
C ASP A 25 14.09 0.29 2.89
N GLY A 26 14.48 -0.78 3.59
CA GLY A 26 15.85 -1.32 3.64
C GLY A 26 16.61 -0.94 4.90
N TRP A 27 17.65 -1.71 5.22
CA TRP A 27 18.45 -1.55 6.45
C TRP A 27 19.32 -0.28 6.45
N ALA A 28 19.58 0.29 5.28
CA ALA A 28 20.46 1.44 5.07
C ALA A 28 19.69 2.77 4.96
N GLU A 29 18.40 2.78 5.26
CA GLU A 29 17.59 3.99 5.30
C GLU A 29 17.81 4.75 6.64
N SER A 30 17.78 6.08 6.60
CA SER A 30 18.08 6.95 7.75
C SER A 30 17.10 6.77 8.92
N TYR A 31 15.81 6.58 8.71
CA TYR A 31 14.80 6.42 9.76
C TYR A 31 15.05 5.18 10.61
N ILE A 32 15.24 4.01 9.99
CA ILE A 32 15.46 2.77 10.74
C ILE A 32 16.76 2.85 11.58
N ARG A 33 17.80 3.49 11.03
CA ARG A 33 19.09 3.67 11.71
C ARG A 33 19.01 4.65 12.87
N THR A 34 18.40 5.80 12.63
CA THR A 34 18.20 6.83 13.67
C THR A 34 17.32 6.29 14.80
N PHE A 35 16.30 5.50 14.47
CA PHE A 35 15.46 4.85 15.47
C PHE A 35 16.20 3.75 16.25
N ASN A 36 17.04 2.96 15.58
CA ASN A 36 17.90 1.99 16.25
C ASN A 36 18.81 2.66 17.29
N ASP A 37 19.48 3.74 16.89
CA ASP A 37 20.35 4.51 17.79
C ASP A 37 19.56 5.13 18.95
N ALA A 38 18.33 5.60 18.71
CA ALA A 38 17.46 6.14 19.75
C ALA A 38 16.99 5.07 20.76
N LEU A 39 16.67 3.85 20.31
CA LEU A 39 16.31 2.74 21.19
C LEU A 39 17.50 2.27 22.03
N ASN A 40 18.67 2.10 21.42
CA ASN A 40 19.91 1.77 22.13
C ASN A 40 20.25 2.86 23.18
N SER A 41 20.11 4.14 22.80
CA SER A 41 20.31 5.27 23.73
C SER A 41 19.29 5.29 24.88
N ALA A 42 18.10 4.72 24.67
CA ALA A 42 17.08 4.57 25.69
C ALA A 42 17.32 3.35 26.62
N GLY A 43 18.39 2.59 26.40
CA GLY A 43 18.78 1.44 27.24
C GLY A 43 18.13 0.11 26.84
N TYR A 44 17.59 0.01 25.63
CA TYR A 44 17.12 -1.26 25.07
C TYR A 44 18.26 -2.03 24.41
N ASP A 45 18.14 -3.35 24.38
CA ASP A 45 19.07 -4.22 23.64
C ASP A 45 18.43 -4.55 22.29
N VAL A 46 18.94 -3.96 21.22
CA VAL A 46 18.24 -3.90 19.93
C VAL A 46 19.04 -4.59 18.84
N VAL A 47 18.40 -5.51 18.12
CA VAL A 47 18.94 -6.08 16.88
C VAL A 47 18.11 -5.62 15.70
N LEU A 48 18.76 -4.93 14.76
CA LEU A 48 18.17 -4.58 13.49
C LEU A 48 18.42 -5.71 12.48
N SER A 49 17.34 -6.18 11.87
CA SER A 49 17.35 -7.11 10.74
C SER A 49 16.35 -6.64 9.68
N ALA A 50 16.86 -6.07 8.60
CA ALA A 50 16.03 -5.50 7.53
C ALA A 50 16.53 -5.90 6.14
N PRO A 51 15.71 -5.75 5.08
CA PRO A 51 16.11 -6.02 3.72
C PRO A 51 17.37 -5.24 3.31
N ALA A 52 18.22 -5.87 2.50
CA ALA A 52 19.38 -5.22 1.87
C ALA A 52 19.01 -4.08 0.90
N GLU A 53 17.75 -4.06 0.45
CA GLU A 53 17.19 -3.09 -0.50
C GLU A 53 15.81 -2.63 -0.04
N ASN A 54 15.34 -1.50 -0.57
CA ASN A 54 13.95 -1.13 -0.43
C ASN A 54 13.03 -2.23 -1.02
N LYS A 55 12.07 -2.67 -0.21
CA LYS A 55 11.01 -3.66 -0.50
C LYS A 55 9.62 -3.14 -0.13
N SER A 56 9.39 -1.83 -0.13
CA SER A 56 8.07 -1.25 0.13
C SER A 56 7.00 -1.85 -0.78
N GLY A 57 5.78 -2.02 -0.24
CA GLY A 57 4.68 -2.66 -0.99
C GLY A 57 4.80 -4.19 -1.09
N SER A 58 5.73 -4.83 -0.37
CA SER A 58 5.90 -6.28 -0.41
C SER A 58 4.83 -7.07 0.34
N SER A 59 3.96 -6.43 1.13
CA SER A 59 3.05 -7.12 2.03
C SER A 59 3.81 -8.12 2.93
N SER A 60 3.17 -9.25 3.26
CA SER A 60 3.76 -10.35 4.02
C SER A 60 4.57 -11.33 3.15
N ARG A 61 5.23 -10.85 2.08
CA ARG A 61 6.07 -11.72 1.24
C ARG A 61 7.24 -12.27 2.05
N ASP A 62 7.50 -13.55 1.85
CA ASP A 62 8.59 -14.29 2.47
C ASP A 62 9.27 -15.14 1.40
N GLU A 63 10.58 -15.03 1.30
CA GLU A 63 11.39 -15.78 0.35
C GLU A 63 12.75 -16.09 0.96
N ARG A 64 13.31 -17.27 0.68
CA ARG A 64 14.67 -17.61 1.13
C ARG A 64 15.67 -16.57 0.59
N PRO A 65 16.57 -16.02 1.44
CA PRO A 65 17.59 -15.08 0.99
C PRO A 65 18.48 -15.69 -0.09
N LYS A 66 18.84 -14.88 -1.07
CA LYS A 66 19.71 -15.25 -2.21
C LYS A 66 20.99 -14.46 -2.18
N ASP A 67 22.05 -14.98 -2.79
CA ASP A 67 23.28 -14.21 -2.92
C ASP A 67 23.07 -12.93 -3.71
N ARG A 68 23.71 -11.86 -3.26
CA ARG A 68 23.69 -10.57 -3.94
C ARG A 68 24.77 -10.49 -5.00
N THR A 69 24.40 -10.09 -6.21
CA THR A 69 25.36 -9.76 -7.28
C THR A 69 25.69 -8.27 -7.35
N THR A 70 24.91 -7.42 -6.67
CA THR A 70 25.08 -5.96 -6.63
C THR A 70 25.24 -5.47 -5.19
N ALA A 71 25.88 -4.31 -5.03
CA ALA A 71 25.96 -3.62 -3.74
C ALA A 71 24.56 -3.39 -3.15
N CYS A 72 24.46 -3.31 -1.82
CA CYS A 72 23.22 -2.93 -1.14
C CYS A 72 22.84 -1.48 -1.44
N GLN A 73 21.60 -1.11 -1.13
CA GLN A 73 21.10 0.25 -1.18
C GLN A 73 22.09 1.22 -0.50
N TYR A 74 22.37 2.35 -1.18
CA TYR A 74 23.35 3.36 -0.74
C TYR A 74 24.78 2.85 -0.57
N ASP A 75 25.16 1.81 -1.32
CA ASP A 75 26.46 1.14 -1.23
C ASP A 75 26.80 0.68 0.20
N SER A 76 25.78 0.42 1.01
CA SER A 76 25.93 0.09 2.43
C SER A 76 26.60 -1.26 2.67
N CYS A 77 26.62 -2.13 1.66
CA CYS A 77 27.33 -3.40 1.66
C CYS A 77 27.90 -3.65 0.24
N PRO A 78 29.06 -4.30 0.11
CA PRO A 78 29.64 -4.59 -1.20
C PRO A 78 28.80 -5.63 -1.98
N ALA A 79 28.99 -5.65 -3.30
CA ALA A 79 28.50 -6.73 -4.14
C ALA A 79 29.14 -8.08 -3.75
N ASN A 80 28.45 -9.19 -4.03
CA ASN A 80 28.93 -10.55 -3.72
C ASN A 80 29.20 -10.79 -2.23
N SER A 81 28.49 -10.08 -1.35
CA SER A 81 28.57 -10.19 0.11
C SER A 81 27.73 -11.33 0.71
N GLY A 82 27.23 -12.24 -0.14
CA GLY A 82 26.38 -13.35 0.27
C GLY A 82 24.90 -12.99 0.41
N PRO A 83 24.11 -13.84 1.09
CA PRO A 83 22.66 -13.69 1.17
C PRO A 83 22.19 -12.89 2.40
N VAL A 84 23.06 -12.78 3.41
CA VAL A 84 22.87 -12.03 4.66
C VAL A 84 24.22 -11.48 5.12
N GLY A 85 24.20 -10.43 5.94
CA GLY A 85 25.40 -9.88 6.55
C GLY A 85 25.11 -8.83 7.61
N HIS A 86 26.14 -8.18 8.11
CA HIS A 86 26.05 -7.17 9.16
C HIS A 86 27.02 -6.01 8.92
N ASP A 87 26.83 -4.91 9.64
CA ASP A 87 27.80 -3.83 9.71
C ASP A 87 29.03 -4.28 10.52
N PRO A 88 30.26 -4.20 9.97
CA PRO A 88 31.46 -4.69 10.65
C PRO A 88 31.76 -4.03 12.01
N LYS A 89 31.25 -2.82 12.25
CA LYS A 89 31.46 -2.07 13.49
C LYS A 89 30.26 -2.16 14.44
N ARG A 90 29.12 -2.60 13.93
CA ARG A 90 27.83 -2.66 14.63
C ARG A 90 27.17 -4.01 14.35
N PRO A 91 27.55 -5.07 15.08
CA PRO A 91 27.03 -6.44 14.85
C PRO A 91 25.52 -6.54 15.11
N ASP A 92 24.94 -5.59 15.83
CA ASP A 92 23.51 -5.40 16.03
C ASP A 92 22.78 -4.95 14.74
N LEU A 93 23.50 -4.45 13.74
CA LEU A 93 22.97 -3.95 12.49
C LEU A 93 23.12 -4.99 11.36
N ASN A 94 22.05 -5.73 11.09
CA ASN A 94 22.04 -6.86 10.16
C ASN A 94 21.16 -6.58 8.93
N TRP A 95 21.54 -7.17 7.80
CA TRP A 95 20.79 -7.12 6.57
C TRP A 95 20.53 -8.51 5.99
N VAL A 96 19.40 -8.63 5.30
CA VAL A 96 18.96 -9.86 4.66
C VAL A 96 18.59 -9.57 3.20
N ASN A 97 19.14 -10.29 2.23
CA ASN A 97 18.77 -10.11 0.83
C ASN A 97 17.43 -10.80 0.50
N SER A 98 16.35 -10.31 1.09
CA SER A 98 14.99 -10.80 0.88
C SER A 98 13.95 -9.72 1.23
N PHE A 99 12.78 -10.12 1.71
CA PHE A 99 11.65 -9.27 2.09
C PHE A 99 11.61 -8.98 3.60
N PRO A 100 10.82 -7.98 4.04
CA PRO A 100 10.76 -7.56 5.44
C PRO A 100 10.35 -8.68 6.41
N VAL A 101 9.39 -9.54 6.02
CA VAL A 101 9.01 -10.71 6.84
C VAL A 101 10.18 -11.68 6.99
N THR A 102 10.90 -11.98 5.91
CA THR A 102 12.10 -12.81 5.99
C THR A 102 13.17 -12.17 6.85
N ALA A 103 13.38 -10.86 6.75
CA ALA A 103 14.34 -10.16 7.59
C ALA A 103 13.95 -10.22 9.07
N MET A 104 12.67 -10.02 9.40
CA MET A 104 12.15 -10.18 10.76
C MET A 104 12.40 -11.59 11.29
N LYS A 105 12.13 -12.65 10.50
CA LYS A 105 12.45 -14.05 10.85
C LYS A 105 13.91 -14.23 11.25
N TYR A 106 14.83 -13.75 10.41
CA TYR A 106 16.27 -13.85 10.72
C TYR A 106 16.66 -13.06 11.97
N GLY A 107 16.01 -11.92 12.22
CA GLY A 107 16.20 -11.17 13.46
C GLY A 107 15.77 -11.96 14.70
N ILE A 108 14.63 -12.65 14.62
CA ILE A 108 14.06 -13.44 15.72
C ILE A 108 14.83 -14.75 15.92
N ASP A 109 15.13 -15.47 14.85
CA ASP A 109 15.62 -16.85 14.90
C ASP A 109 17.15 -16.97 14.89
N THR A 110 17.85 -15.94 14.43
CA THR A 110 19.30 -16.03 14.15
C THR A 110 20.07 -14.88 14.80
N PHE A 111 19.85 -13.64 14.36
CA PHE A 111 20.70 -12.52 14.76
C PHE A 111 20.49 -12.12 16.21
N GLY A 112 19.24 -11.99 16.66
CA GLY A 112 18.91 -11.72 18.06
C GLY A 112 19.52 -12.75 19.01
N PRO A 113 19.16 -14.05 18.88
CA PRO A 113 19.72 -15.10 19.73
C PRO A 113 21.24 -15.19 19.70
N SER A 114 21.89 -14.84 18.57
CA SER A 114 23.36 -14.82 18.50
C SER A 114 24.02 -13.73 19.34
N LEU A 115 23.31 -12.63 19.64
CA LEU A 115 23.78 -11.54 20.48
C LEU A 115 23.25 -11.62 21.91
N TRP A 116 22.17 -12.38 22.13
CA TRP A 116 21.48 -12.49 23.43
C TRP A 116 21.66 -13.86 24.08
N ASP A 117 22.78 -14.55 23.83
CA ASP A 117 23.10 -15.86 24.42
C ASP A 117 21.99 -16.92 24.25
N GLY A 118 21.31 -16.90 23.09
CA GLY A 118 20.21 -17.81 22.75
C GLY A 118 18.82 -17.34 23.20
N GLU A 119 18.72 -16.21 23.90
CA GLU A 119 17.44 -15.65 24.35
C GLU A 119 16.62 -15.08 23.18
N ALA A 120 15.29 -15.24 23.28
CA ALA A 120 14.35 -14.73 22.29
C ALA A 120 14.06 -13.23 22.49
N PRO A 121 13.70 -12.49 21.42
CA PRO A 121 13.21 -11.11 21.54
C PRO A 121 11.91 -11.06 22.35
N GLU A 122 11.71 -9.96 23.07
CA GLU A 122 10.52 -9.72 23.89
C GLU A 122 9.53 -8.76 23.24
N LEU A 123 10.00 -7.95 22.28
CA LEU A 123 9.23 -6.99 21.52
C LEU A 123 9.78 -6.91 20.10
N ALA A 124 8.90 -6.81 19.11
CA ALA A 124 9.24 -6.55 17.74
C ALA A 124 8.81 -5.14 17.33
N VAL A 125 9.66 -4.43 16.59
CA VAL A 125 9.31 -3.14 15.99
C VAL A 125 9.67 -3.15 14.51
N ALA A 126 8.83 -2.55 13.67
CA ALA A 126 9.06 -2.40 12.25
C ALA A 126 8.91 -0.92 11.85
N GLY A 127 9.86 -0.38 11.08
CA GLY A 127 9.90 1.03 10.71
C GLY A 127 10.74 1.89 11.68
N PRO A 128 10.54 3.24 11.72
CA PRO A 128 9.63 3.99 10.86
C PRO A 128 9.97 3.85 9.38
N ASN A 129 8.98 3.56 8.55
CA ASN A 129 9.13 3.58 7.09
C ASN A 129 8.75 4.96 6.52
N VAL A 130 9.25 5.28 5.33
CA VAL A 130 8.91 6.44 4.52
C VAL A 130 7.54 6.21 3.89
N GLY A 131 6.64 7.15 4.12
CA GLY A 131 5.24 7.05 3.73
C GLY A 131 4.36 6.50 4.84
N THR A 132 3.06 6.72 4.69
CA THR A 132 2.04 6.27 5.63
C THR A 132 1.59 4.85 5.32
N ASN A 133 1.01 4.16 6.29
CA ASN A 133 0.29 2.90 6.13
C ASN A 133 -1.15 3.10 6.62
N LEU A 134 -2.00 3.63 5.73
CA LEU A 134 -3.40 3.96 6.03
C LEU A 134 -4.37 3.04 5.29
N TRP A 135 -5.37 2.51 6.00
CA TRP A 135 -6.52 1.81 5.44
C TRP A 135 -6.15 0.78 4.34
N LEU A 136 -6.44 1.06 3.07
CA LEU A 136 -6.17 0.16 1.94
C LEU A 136 -4.68 -0.10 1.69
N GLN A 137 -3.77 0.69 2.27
CA GLN A 137 -2.33 0.51 2.13
C GLN A 137 -1.80 -0.55 3.10
N VAL A 138 -2.44 -0.70 4.26
CA VAL A 138 -2.01 -1.62 5.35
C VAL A 138 -1.81 -3.06 4.86
N PRO A 139 -2.69 -3.65 4.02
CA PRO A 139 -2.46 -5.00 3.49
C PRO A 139 -1.20 -5.15 2.66
N PHE A 140 -0.73 -4.09 2.00
CA PHE A 140 0.43 -4.09 1.10
C PHE A 140 1.72 -3.65 1.78
N SER A 141 1.65 -3.10 2.98
CA SER A 141 2.83 -2.66 3.73
C SER A 141 3.72 -3.82 4.13
N GLY A 142 5.01 -3.72 3.80
CA GLY A 142 6.02 -4.67 4.23
C GLY A 142 6.35 -4.49 5.71
N THR A 143 6.36 -3.24 6.18
CA THR A 143 6.55 -2.87 7.59
C THR A 143 5.43 -3.44 8.48
N VAL A 144 4.16 -3.29 8.09
CA VAL A 144 3.04 -3.97 8.78
C VAL A 144 3.15 -5.48 8.64
N GLY A 145 3.53 -5.99 7.47
CA GLY A 145 3.73 -7.42 7.25
C GLY A 145 4.72 -8.06 8.22
N ALA A 146 5.86 -7.40 8.47
CA ALA A 146 6.87 -7.84 9.42
C ALA A 146 6.36 -7.83 10.87
N ALA A 147 5.65 -6.77 11.28
CA ALA A 147 5.04 -6.71 12.62
C ALA A 147 3.96 -7.79 12.82
N CYS A 148 3.10 -8.01 11.82
CA CYS A 148 2.06 -9.04 11.87
C CYS A 148 2.68 -10.45 11.95
N TYR A 149 3.78 -10.69 11.24
CA TYR A 149 4.51 -11.95 11.35
C TYR A 149 4.97 -12.20 12.79
N ALA A 150 5.66 -11.23 13.40
CA ALA A 150 6.13 -11.36 14.78
C ALA A 150 4.97 -11.59 15.77
N ALA A 151 3.87 -10.85 15.64
CA ALA A 151 2.74 -10.95 16.55
C ALA A 151 1.90 -12.23 16.37
N HIS A 152 1.65 -12.65 15.13
CA HIS A 152 0.75 -13.78 14.85
C HIS A 152 1.46 -15.13 14.79
N GLU A 153 2.59 -15.20 14.08
CA GLU A 153 3.29 -16.47 13.84
C GLU A 153 4.24 -16.80 14.99
N GLU A 154 4.91 -15.78 15.56
CA GLU A 154 5.89 -15.97 16.65
C GLU A 154 5.35 -15.61 18.05
N GLY A 155 4.17 -14.98 18.13
CA GLY A 155 3.58 -14.57 19.42
C GLY A 155 4.33 -13.45 20.14
N ILE A 156 5.21 -12.71 19.44
CA ILE A 156 5.98 -11.59 19.98
C ILE A 156 5.20 -10.29 19.78
N PRO A 157 4.88 -9.51 20.84
CA PRO A 157 4.22 -8.22 20.72
C PRO A 157 4.92 -7.32 19.69
N ALA A 158 4.15 -6.70 18.79
CA ALA A 158 4.73 -5.97 17.66
C ALA A 158 4.14 -4.58 17.41
N ILE A 159 4.98 -3.65 16.95
CA ILE A 159 4.58 -2.30 16.55
C ILE A 159 5.14 -1.98 15.16
N ALA A 160 4.28 -1.48 14.27
CA ALA A 160 4.65 -0.97 12.95
C ALA A 160 4.59 0.57 12.97
N PHE A 161 5.65 1.23 12.52
CA PHE A 161 5.80 2.68 12.50
C PHE A 161 5.94 3.21 11.08
N SER A 162 5.31 4.35 10.79
CA SER A 162 5.26 4.96 9.46
C SER A 162 5.30 6.48 9.56
N GLY A 163 6.10 7.13 8.72
CA GLY A 163 6.27 8.59 8.71
C GLY A 163 5.81 9.21 7.40
N ALA A 164 4.87 10.16 7.46
CA ALA A 164 4.30 10.80 6.27
C ALA A 164 5.28 11.68 5.46
N SER A 165 6.44 12.03 6.02
CA SER A 165 7.47 12.82 5.31
C SER A 165 8.10 12.00 4.20
N THR A 166 8.09 12.54 2.99
CA THR A 166 8.57 11.87 1.77
C THR A 166 10.09 12.00 1.59
N GLY A 167 10.66 11.09 0.80
CA GLY A 167 12.06 11.12 0.39
C GLY A 167 12.92 10.22 1.27
N ASN A 168 13.39 9.12 0.70
CA ASN A 168 14.34 8.23 1.36
C ASN A 168 15.70 8.93 1.49
N THR A 169 16.43 8.61 2.55
CA THR A 169 17.74 9.19 2.81
C THR A 169 18.71 8.12 3.28
N ALA A 170 19.95 8.20 2.83
CA ALA A 170 20.99 7.25 3.19
C ALA A 170 21.35 7.38 4.68
N PHE A 171 21.62 6.25 5.32
CA PHE A 171 22.01 6.15 6.73
C PHE A 171 23.19 7.03 7.14
N ASN A 172 24.12 7.31 6.22
CA ASN A 172 25.33 8.08 6.45
C ASN A 172 25.19 9.57 6.11
N THR A 173 23.96 10.05 5.88
CA THR A 173 23.70 11.47 5.62
C THR A 173 24.01 12.31 6.86
N SER A 174 24.84 13.34 6.67
CA SER A 174 25.26 14.26 7.74
C SER A 174 25.01 15.73 7.34
N PRO A 175 24.36 16.54 8.18
CA PRO A 175 23.74 16.15 9.46
C PRO A 175 22.53 15.22 9.25
N VAL A 176 22.20 14.43 10.29
CA VAL A 176 21.01 13.56 10.27
C VAL A 176 19.77 14.42 10.01
N PRO A 177 18.90 14.05 9.04
CA PRO A 177 17.72 14.85 8.75
C PRO A 177 16.83 15.02 9.98
N LYS A 178 16.35 16.24 10.20
CA LYS A 178 15.49 16.57 11.35
C LYS A 178 14.26 15.65 11.47
N ARG A 179 13.66 15.28 10.34
CA ARG A 179 12.53 14.35 10.28
C ARG A 179 12.88 12.94 10.79
N SER A 180 14.10 12.46 10.56
CA SER A 180 14.56 11.16 11.08
C SER A 180 14.65 11.18 12.59
N LEU A 181 15.16 12.27 13.18
CA LEU A 181 15.27 12.46 14.63
C LEU A 181 13.88 12.52 15.29
N VAL A 182 12.97 13.32 14.74
CA VAL A 182 11.61 13.45 15.29
C VAL A 182 10.84 12.13 15.25
N TYR A 183 10.90 11.39 14.14
CA TYR A 183 10.22 10.08 14.05
C TYR A 183 10.84 9.03 14.96
N ALA A 184 12.17 9.02 15.11
CA ALA A 184 12.85 8.15 16.06
C ALA A 184 12.42 8.45 17.50
N GLU A 185 12.35 9.73 17.90
CA GLU A 185 11.92 10.14 19.24
C GLU A 185 10.47 9.77 19.52
N LEU A 186 9.56 9.99 18.57
CA LEU A 186 8.14 9.59 18.71
C LEU A 186 8.00 8.07 18.84
N ALA A 187 8.68 7.30 17.99
CA ALA A 187 8.63 5.85 18.04
C ALA A 187 9.19 5.29 19.36
N THR A 188 10.34 5.81 19.81
CA THR A 188 10.95 5.43 21.10
C THR A 188 10.05 5.81 22.27
N THR A 189 9.37 6.96 22.20
CA THR A 189 8.40 7.40 23.23
C THR A 189 7.26 6.41 23.38
N LEU A 190 6.69 5.90 22.27
CA LEU A 190 5.64 4.88 22.34
C LEU A 190 6.17 3.53 22.83
N VAL A 191 7.33 3.08 22.33
CA VAL A 191 7.98 1.83 22.81
C VAL A 191 8.17 1.88 24.32
N LYS A 192 8.71 3.00 24.83
CA LYS A 192 8.89 3.22 26.26
C LYS A 192 7.58 3.14 27.02
N LYS A 193 6.52 3.81 26.54
CA LYS A 193 5.20 3.77 27.19
C LYS A 193 4.63 2.35 27.24
N ILE A 194 4.82 1.54 26.20
CA ILE A 194 4.38 0.14 26.15
C ILE A 194 5.20 -0.73 27.12
N VAL A 195 6.52 -0.61 27.11
CA VAL A 195 7.40 -1.37 28.02
C VAL A 195 7.12 -1.03 29.48
N ASP A 196 7.02 0.26 29.81
CA ASP A 196 6.72 0.75 31.16
C ASP A 196 5.33 0.29 31.67
N SER A 197 4.41 -0.02 30.75
CA SER A 197 3.08 -0.56 31.10
C SER A 197 3.10 -2.03 31.55
N GLY A 198 4.25 -2.70 31.47
CA GLY A 198 4.47 -4.06 31.93
C GLY A 198 3.98 -5.16 30.98
N LYS A 199 4.43 -6.39 31.24
CA LYS A 199 4.05 -7.60 30.48
C LYS A 199 2.64 -8.10 30.84
N PRO A 200 1.89 -8.70 29.89
CA PRO A 200 2.21 -8.75 28.46
C PRO A 200 2.16 -7.34 27.85
N TYR A 201 3.13 -7.02 26.98
CA TYR A 201 3.28 -5.68 26.42
C TYR A 201 2.07 -5.30 25.55
N LEU A 202 1.58 -6.24 24.74
CA LEU A 202 0.34 -6.15 23.98
C LEU A 202 -0.47 -7.45 24.14
N PRO A 203 -1.79 -7.44 23.87
CA PRO A 203 -2.57 -8.66 23.81
C PRO A 203 -2.08 -9.61 22.69
N GLN A 204 -2.44 -10.88 22.79
CA GLN A 204 -2.17 -11.86 21.74
C GLN A 204 -2.85 -11.47 20.41
N ASP A 205 -2.21 -11.77 19.29
CA ASP A 205 -2.68 -11.44 17.93
C ASP A 205 -2.99 -9.95 17.74
N VAL A 206 -2.29 -9.07 18.46
CA VAL A 206 -2.36 -7.61 18.30
C VAL A 206 -1.03 -7.07 17.85
N TYR A 207 -1.08 -6.17 16.86
CA TYR A 207 0.00 -5.25 16.55
C TYR A 207 -0.53 -3.81 16.60
N LEU A 208 0.36 -2.85 16.82
CA LEU A 208 0.02 -1.44 16.70
C LEU A 208 0.44 -0.91 15.33
N ASN A 209 -0.47 -0.31 14.56
CA ASN A 209 -0.17 0.42 13.33
C ASN A 209 -0.07 1.91 13.66
N VAL A 210 1.12 2.48 13.58
CA VAL A 210 1.42 3.84 14.04
C VAL A 210 1.81 4.71 12.86
N ASN A 211 1.07 5.79 12.64
CA ASN A 211 1.35 6.76 11.58
C ASN A 211 1.64 8.13 12.16
N PHE A 212 2.80 8.68 11.83
CA PHE A 212 3.21 10.03 12.19
C PHE A 212 2.91 11.00 11.05
N GLY A 213 2.34 12.17 11.40
CA GLY A 213 2.17 13.29 10.49
C GLY A 213 3.51 13.79 9.91
N LYS A 214 3.46 14.65 8.90
CA LYS A 214 4.67 15.20 8.28
C LYS A 214 5.45 16.06 9.27
N VAL A 215 6.78 15.96 9.21
CA VAL A 215 7.70 16.81 9.97
C VAL A 215 8.01 18.03 9.09
N GLU A 216 7.08 18.98 9.08
CA GLU A 216 7.19 20.21 8.31
C GLU A 216 6.49 21.39 9.02
N GLY A 217 6.84 22.61 8.63
CA GLY A 217 6.25 23.82 9.20
C GLY A 217 6.41 23.89 10.72
N LYS A 218 5.29 23.81 11.46
CA LYS A 218 5.28 23.86 12.93
C LYS A 218 5.57 22.52 13.59
N CYS A 219 5.51 21.40 12.88
CA CYS A 219 5.70 20.05 13.41
C CYS A 219 7.16 19.64 13.28
N THR A 220 8.03 20.19 14.12
CA THR A 220 9.48 19.93 14.02
C THR A 220 10.09 19.37 15.30
N ASP A 221 9.26 19.10 16.31
CA ASP A 221 9.67 18.55 17.59
C ASP A 221 8.65 17.48 18.02
N ALA A 222 9.11 16.39 18.63
CA ALA A 222 8.24 15.28 19.01
C ALA A 222 7.17 15.69 20.02
N SER A 223 7.48 16.64 20.93
CA SER A 223 6.53 17.13 21.94
C SER A 223 5.32 17.85 21.33
N GLN A 224 5.41 18.28 20.08
CA GLN A 224 4.33 18.96 19.37
C GLN A 224 3.27 17.98 18.84
N PHE A 225 3.58 16.69 18.74
CA PHE A 225 2.68 15.69 18.19
C PHE A 225 1.67 15.23 19.25
N GLN A 226 0.39 15.24 18.87
CA GLN A 226 -0.70 14.75 19.69
C GLN A 226 -1.02 13.30 19.32
N TRP A 227 -1.02 12.43 20.33
CA TRP A 227 -1.33 11.02 20.16
C TRP A 227 -2.84 10.78 20.14
N VAL A 228 -3.32 10.04 19.15
CA VAL A 228 -4.73 9.70 18.99
C VAL A 228 -4.85 8.19 18.83
N LEU A 229 -5.71 7.56 19.64
CA LEU A 229 -6.07 6.16 19.45
C LEU A 229 -7.07 6.07 18.29
N THR A 230 -6.77 5.23 17.31
CA THR A 230 -7.49 5.14 16.05
C THR A 230 -7.83 3.70 15.69
N ARG A 231 -8.45 3.54 14.52
CA ARG A 231 -8.78 2.26 13.89
C ARG A 231 -8.37 2.25 12.41
N ILE A 232 -8.21 1.04 11.87
CA ILE A 232 -7.74 0.81 10.49
C ILE A 232 -8.92 0.82 9.50
N ASN A 233 -9.97 0.06 9.79
CA ASN A 233 -11.13 -0.11 8.90
C ASN A 233 -12.15 0.99 9.13
N THR A 234 -13.04 1.27 8.19
CA THR A 234 -14.15 2.21 8.34
C THR A 234 -15.37 1.58 9.00
N GLY A 235 -16.25 2.37 9.65
CA GLY A 235 -17.38 1.91 10.49
C GLY A 235 -18.27 0.84 9.87
N LEU A 236 -18.43 0.88 8.55
CA LEU A 236 -19.24 -0.07 7.77
C LEU A 236 -18.63 -1.48 7.65
N LEU A 237 -17.34 -1.65 7.96
CA LEU A 237 -16.56 -2.86 7.68
C LEU A 237 -16.03 -3.57 8.93
N SER A 238 -16.31 -3.08 10.14
CA SER A 238 -15.86 -3.73 11.39
C SER A 238 -16.92 -3.64 12.49
N LYS A 239 -16.77 -4.46 13.54
CA LYS A 239 -17.57 -4.38 14.79
C LYS A 239 -17.19 -3.14 15.60
N ASP A 240 -18.00 -2.76 16.58
CA ASP A 240 -17.80 -1.62 17.49
C ASP A 240 -16.43 -1.64 18.16
N ASP A 241 -15.93 -0.45 18.51
CA ASP A 241 -14.63 -0.24 19.15
C ASP A 241 -14.77 -0.21 20.68
N THR A 242 -13.65 -0.11 21.38
CA THR A 242 -13.68 0.19 22.82
C THR A 242 -14.27 1.58 23.03
N GLU A 243 -15.10 1.72 24.07
CA GLU A 243 -15.59 3.03 24.50
C GLU A 243 -14.42 3.93 24.93
N TRP A 244 -14.34 5.11 24.34
CA TRP A 244 -13.38 6.14 24.68
C TRP A 244 -14.02 7.53 24.56
N CYS A 245 -13.92 8.32 25.63
CA CYS A 245 -14.54 9.65 25.71
C CYS A 245 -16.06 9.71 25.39
N GLY A 246 -16.79 8.63 25.69
CA GLY A 246 -18.24 8.56 25.50
C GLY A 246 -18.68 8.16 24.09
N GLU A 247 -17.75 7.76 23.24
CA GLU A 247 -18.03 7.18 21.92
C GLU A 247 -17.51 5.74 21.88
N ASP A 248 -18.23 4.85 21.21
CA ASP A 248 -17.86 3.45 20.93
C ASP A 248 -17.25 3.28 19.54
N ARG A 249 -16.91 4.41 18.89
CA ARG A 249 -16.20 4.47 17.62
C ARG A 249 -14.98 5.37 17.68
N LEU A 250 -13.81 4.76 17.51
CA LEU A 250 -12.56 5.49 17.40
C LEU A 250 -12.47 6.19 16.03
N PRO A 251 -11.81 7.34 15.91
CA PRO A 251 -11.53 7.96 14.62
C PRO A 251 -10.66 7.05 13.76
N THR A 252 -10.82 7.12 12.43
CA THR A 252 -9.94 6.35 11.55
C THR A 252 -8.56 6.97 11.48
N GLU A 253 -7.51 6.16 11.28
CA GLU A 253 -6.16 6.68 11.05
C GLU A 253 -6.09 7.59 9.81
N THR A 254 -6.98 7.39 8.84
CA THR A 254 -7.06 8.25 7.65
C THR A 254 -7.62 9.63 8.00
N GLU A 255 -8.66 9.71 8.84
CA GLU A 255 -9.18 11.00 9.33
C GLU A 255 -8.12 11.79 10.08
N ILE A 256 -7.32 11.11 10.92
CA ILE A 256 -6.25 11.77 11.66
C ILE A 256 -5.10 12.20 10.76
N ALA A 257 -4.71 11.35 9.78
CA ALA A 257 -3.65 11.68 8.84
C ALA A 257 -4.01 12.85 7.90
N LEU A 258 -5.29 13.03 7.58
CA LEU A 258 -5.79 14.15 6.77
C LEU A 258 -6.01 15.44 7.57
N LYS A 259 -5.99 15.36 8.91
CA LYS A 259 -6.22 16.52 9.77
C LYS A 259 -4.99 17.43 9.78
N SER A 260 -5.22 18.74 9.65
CA SER A 260 -4.16 19.73 9.81
C SER A 260 -3.66 19.75 11.26
N GLY A 261 -2.36 19.48 11.47
CA GLY A 261 -1.72 19.53 12.78
C GLY A 261 -0.66 18.45 12.93
N CYS A 262 0.02 18.44 14.08
CA CYS A 262 1.03 17.45 14.40
C CYS A 262 0.33 16.29 15.13
N TYR A 263 0.01 15.22 14.41
CA TYR A 263 -0.70 14.07 14.96
C TYR A 263 0.09 12.78 14.78
N ALA A 264 -0.04 11.90 15.77
CA ALA A 264 0.44 10.53 15.72
C ALA A 264 -0.77 9.61 16.01
N SER A 265 -1.19 8.85 15.00
CA SER A 265 -2.31 7.92 15.15
C SER A 265 -1.79 6.54 15.58
N ILE A 266 -2.47 5.89 16.52
CA ILE A 266 -2.18 4.53 16.97
C ILE A 266 -3.41 3.68 16.72
N SER A 267 -3.39 2.87 15.66
CA SER A 267 -4.47 1.91 15.40
C SER A 267 -4.14 0.55 16.00
N VAL A 268 -5.11 -0.03 16.71
CA VAL A 268 -4.99 -1.40 17.24
C VAL A 268 -5.40 -2.39 16.16
N GLY A 269 -4.42 -3.08 15.59
CA GLY A 269 -4.61 -4.01 14.49
C GLY A 269 -4.67 -5.47 14.95
N ASP A 270 -5.48 -6.27 14.26
CA ASP A 270 -5.46 -7.73 14.34
C ASP A 270 -4.32 -8.27 13.47
N ALA A 271 -3.38 -8.98 14.09
CA ALA A 271 -2.18 -9.46 13.41
C ALA A 271 -2.47 -10.57 12.38
N ALA A 272 -3.61 -11.28 12.49
CA ALA A 272 -3.95 -12.39 11.60
C ALA A 272 -4.44 -11.91 10.22
N ASP A 273 -5.13 -10.77 10.17
CA ASP A 273 -5.75 -10.26 8.93
C ASP A 273 -5.46 -8.78 8.62
N LYS A 274 -4.71 -8.10 9.48
CA LYS A 274 -4.32 -6.68 9.37
C LYS A 274 -5.49 -5.70 9.48
N THR A 275 -6.66 -6.16 9.92
CA THR A 275 -7.83 -5.31 10.18
C THR A 275 -7.79 -4.74 11.59
N THR A 276 -8.84 -4.03 12.00
CA THR A 276 -8.97 -3.47 13.34
C THR A 276 -9.27 -4.58 14.33
N ALA A 277 -8.49 -4.69 15.40
CA ALA A 277 -8.74 -5.64 16.48
C ALA A 277 -10.10 -5.38 17.14
N ASP A 278 -10.67 -6.38 17.79
CA ASP A 278 -11.95 -6.20 18.51
C ASP A 278 -11.84 -5.28 19.73
N ALA A 279 -12.99 -4.75 20.17
CA ALA A 279 -13.10 -3.84 21.31
C ALA A 279 -12.44 -4.36 22.60
N ALA A 280 -12.43 -5.67 22.86
CA ALA A 280 -11.82 -6.22 24.07
C ALA A 280 -10.31 -6.08 24.04
N ARG A 281 -9.68 -6.39 22.90
CA ARG A 281 -8.23 -6.18 22.69
C ARG A 281 -7.87 -4.70 22.65
N GLN A 282 -8.69 -3.87 22.03
CA GLN A 282 -8.52 -2.42 22.03
C GLN A 282 -8.54 -1.83 23.45
N LYS A 283 -9.47 -2.29 24.31
CA LYS A 283 -9.60 -1.82 25.70
C LYS A 283 -8.34 -2.06 26.54
N VAL A 284 -7.65 -3.18 26.32
CA VAL A 284 -6.37 -3.47 26.99
C VAL A 284 -5.29 -2.48 26.56
N VAL A 285 -5.18 -2.21 25.27
CA VAL A 285 -4.21 -1.23 24.72
C VAL A 285 -4.54 0.17 25.21
N LEU A 286 -5.81 0.57 25.18
CA LEU A 286 -6.27 1.86 25.70
C LEU A 286 -5.89 2.03 27.18
N GLY A 287 -6.08 1.00 28.01
CA GLY A 287 -5.70 1.01 29.42
C GLY A 287 -4.21 1.31 29.63
N LYS A 288 -3.34 0.82 28.73
CA LYS A 288 -1.89 1.06 28.74
C LYS A 288 -1.51 2.45 28.23
N LEU A 289 -2.23 2.98 27.24
CA LEU A 289 -1.85 4.20 26.53
C LEU A 289 -2.59 5.46 26.98
N LYS A 290 -3.68 5.36 27.74
CA LYS A 290 -4.59 6.48 28.08
C LYS A 290 -3.91 7.76 28.57
N ASP A 291 -2.79 7.68 29.29
CA ASP A 291 -2.11 8.87 29.82
C ASP A 291 -1.31 9.64 28.77
N MET A 292 -0.99 9.01 27.64
CA MET A 292 -0.29 9.62 26.50
C MET A 292 -1.28 10.20 25.47
N LEU A 293 -2.53 9.73 25.45
CA LEU A 293 -3.52 10.15 24.45
C LEU A 293 -4.02 11.58 24.70
N GLY A 294 -4.12 12.36 23.63
CA GLY A 294 -4.63 13.73 23.69
C GLY A 294 -6.12 13.78 24.06
N ARG A 295 -6.49 14.66 25.00
CA ARG A 295 -7.88 14.81 25.52
C ARG A 295 -8.84 15.54 24.56
N SER A 296 -8.41 15.94 23.36
CA SER A 296 -9.11 16.97 22.54
C SER A 296 -9.44 16.58 21.10
N ALA A 297 -9.44 15.29 20.72
CA ALA A 297 -9.65 14.89 19.32
C ALA A 297 -11.09 14.44 18.95
N ILE A 298 -12.06 14.50 19.87
CA ILE A 298 -13.42 13.92 19.67
C ILE A 298 -14.49 15.01 19.68
N ALA A 299 -14.32 16.07 18.89
CA ALA A 299 -15.37 17.09 18.74
C ALA A 299 -15.36 17.73 17.35
N LEU A 300 -16.04 17.10 16.38
CA LEU A 300 -16.62 17.70 15.16
C LEU A 300 -17.72 16.73 14.69
N ASN A 301 -18.98 17.05 14.37
CA ASN A 301 -19.74 18.29 14.21
C ASN A 301 -21.25 17.93 14.23
N TYR A 302 -22.04 18.58 15.09
CA TYR A 302 -23.45 18.94 14.82
C TYR A 302 -23.71 20.29 15.51
N THR A 303 -24.07 21.30 14.73
CA THR A 303 -24.41 22.64 15.20
C THR A 303 -25.79 22.66 15.86
N LEU A 304 -25.87 22.93 17.16
CA LEU A 304 -26.66 23.98 17.83
C LEU A 304 -26.66 23.76 19.36
N THR A 305 -26.59 24.88 20.09
CA THR A 305 -26.66 25.07 21.57
C THR A 305 -25.34 24.97 22.35
N MET A 306 -25.05 26.07 23.05
CA MET A 306 -23.94 26.24 23.98
C MET A 306 -24.14 25.41 25.26
N ALA A 307 -23.11 24.67 25.68
CA ALA A 307 -22.81 24.36 27.08
C ALA A 307 -21.33 23.97 27.21
N PRO A 308 -20.61 24.42 28.27
CA PRO A 308 -19.16 24.29 28.34
C PRO A 308 -18.71 22.88 28.78
N ILE A 309 -17.57 22.48 28.21
CA ILE A 309 -16.46 21.74 28.82
C ILE A 309 -16.75 21.15 30.21
N ASP A 310 -17.17 19.87 30.29
CA ASP A 310 -16.92 19.00 31.46
C ASP A 310 -17.37 17.52 31.31
N ARG A 311 -17.16 16.89 30.14
CA ARG A 311 -17.57 15.48 29.95
C ARG A 311 -16.56 14.42 30.39
N CYS A 312 -15.28 14.75 30.57
CA CYS A 312 -14.25 13.78 30.98
C CYS A 312 -14.15 13.55 32.51
N LEU A 313 -14.61 14.50 33.35
CA LEU A 313 -14.54 14.36 34.80
C LEU A 313 -15.70 13.52 35.38
N ALA A 314 -16.86 13.48 34.72
CA ALA A 314 -18.07 12.88 35.26
C ALA A 314 -18.09 11.33 35.23
N SER A 315 -17.29 10.68 34.37
CA SER A 315 -17.27 9.20 34.25
C SER A 315 -16.40 8.52 35.33
N MET A 316 -15.42 9.23 35.91
CA MET A 316 -14.54 8.66 36.96
C MET A 316 -15.13 8.74 38.38
N ALA A 317 -16.20 9.50 38.61
CA ALA A 317 -16.83 9.65 39.92
C ALA A 317 -17.90 8.58 40.25
N ARG A 318 -18.21 7.66 39.33
CA ARG A 318 -19.22 6.59 39.52
C ARG A 318 -18.64 5.18 39.67
N LEU A 319 -17.32 5.05 39.82
CA LEU A 319 -16.64 3.75 39.95
C LEU A 319 -15.85 3.60 41.26
N SER A 320 -16.26 4.32 42.29
CA SER A 320 -15.81 4.11 43.67
C SER A 320 -17.01 3.89 44.57
N LEU A 321 -17.45 2.63 44.66
CA LEU A 321 -18.15 1.98 45.78
C LEU A 321 -18.81 0.72 45.22
N LEU A 322 -18.05 -0.38 45.12
CA LEU A 322 -18.56 -1.75 45.21
C LEU A 322 -17.36 -2.64 45.53
N GLN A 323 -17.27 -3.05 46.80
CA GLN A 323 -16.33 -4.06 47.28
C GLN A 323 -16.70 -5.42 46.69
N THR A 324 -15.74 -6.12 46.09
CA THR A 324 -15.88 -7.54 45.75
C THR A 324 -15.35 -8.41 46.89
N PRO A 325 -16.08 -9.44 47.34
CA PRO A 325 -15.52 -10.42 48.27
C PRO A 325 -14.60 -11.41 47.54
N ARG A 326 -13.55 -11.80 48.26
CA ARG A 326 -12.50 -12.76 47.92
C ARG A 326 -13.08 -14.19 47.80
N PRO A 327 -12.74 -15.02 46.80
CA PRO A 327 -13.02 -16.44 46.87
C PRO A 327 -11.91 -17.18 47.63
N ALA A 328 -12.32 -18.13 48.49
CA ALA A 328 -11.47 -19.01 49.27
C ALA A 328 -10.98 -20.22 48.44
N ILE A 329 -9.77 -20.65 48.74
CA ILE A 329 -9.10 -21.84 48.20
C ILE A 329 -9.72 -23.08 48.86
N PRO A 330 -10.07 -24.16 48.12
CA PRO A 330 -10.25 -25.47 48.72
C PRO A 330 -8.97 -26.32 48.54
N THR A 331 -8.38 -26.67 49.66
CA THR A 331 -7.41 -27.77 49.82
C THR A 331 -8.14 -29.12 49.77
N ILE A 332 -7.67 -30.05 48.94
CA ILE A 332 -8.05 -31.49 48.98
C ILE A 332 -6.75 -32.32 48.99
N PRO A 333 -6.67 -33.42 49.78
CA PRO A 333 -5.42 -33.98 50.25
C PRO A 333 -4.78 -34.99 49.30
N LYS A 334 -3.45 -35.14 49.43
CA LYS A 334 -2.66 -36.24 48.88
C LYS A 334 -3.01 -37.53 49.63
N PHE A 335 -3.46 -38.57 48.93
CA PHE A 335 -3.09 -39.97 49.19
C PHE A 335 -3.68 -40.86 48.09
N LEU A 336 -2.80 -41.46 47.28
CA LEU A 336 -2.85 -42.79 46.62
C LEU A 336 -2.07 -42.75 45.31
N ALA A 337 -0.81 -43.17 45.38
CA ALA A 337 -0.06 -43.62 44.21
C ALA A 337 -0.37 -45.10 43.96
N PRO A 338 -0.46 -45.54 42.70
CA PRO A 338 -0.07 -46.88 42.32
C PRO A 338 1.26 -46.86 41.55
N ALA A 339 1.95 -47.98 41.68
CA ALA A 339 3.33 -48.22 41.33
C ALA A 339 3.64 -48.19 39.82
N ALA A 340 4.93 -48.05 39.55
CA ALA A 340 5.56 -48.03 38.24
C ALA A 340 5.17 -49.21 37.34
N ALA A 341 4.86 -48.89 36.08
CA ALA A 341 5.02 -49.79 34.95
C ALA A 341 5.83 -49.07 33.87
N GLN A 342 7.06 -49.55 33.64
CA GLN A 342 7.87 -49.17 32.49
C GLN A 342 7.12 -49.55 31.21
N GLN A 343 6.66 -48.56 30.44
CA GLN A 343 6.26 -48.78 29.05
C GLN A 343 7.35 -48.25 28.11
N VAL A 344 7.92 -49.23 27.41
CA VAL A 344 8.87 -49.15 26.32
C VAL A 344 8.38 -48.12 25.28
N ARG A 345 9.22 -47.12 24.97
CA ARG A 345 9.01 -46.20 23.86
C ARG A 345 9.11 -46.98 22.54
N GLN A 346 7.98 -47.41 21.99
CA GLN A 346 7.91 -47.73 20.56
C GLN A 346 7.67 -46.43 19.79
N ALA A 347 8.63 -46.06 18.94
CA ALA A 347 8.51 -44.97 17.99
C ALA A 347 7.45 -45.32 16.95
N SER A 348 6.22 -44.87 17.17
CA SER A 348 5.19 -44.84 16.13
C SER A 348 5.53 -43.69 15.17
N VAL A 349 6.07 -44.04 14.01
CA VAL A 349 6.15 -43.14 12.85
C VAL A 349 4.71 -42.81 12.44
N VAL A 350 4.15 -41.74 13.02
CA VAL A 350 2.92 -41.13 12.51
C VAL A 350 3.28 -40.53 11.17
N ARG A 351 2.99 -41.29 10.12
CA ARG A 351 3.03 -40.81 8.73
C ARG A 351 1.93 -39.75 8.60
N ILE A 352 2.29 -38.49 8.84
CA ILE A 352 1.40 -37.35 8.59
C ILE A 352 1.09 -37.38 7.09
N ARG A 353 -0.07 -37.94 6.72
CA ARG A 353 -0.68 -37.68 5.42
C ARG A 353 -0.90 -36.17 5.37
N LYS A 354 -0.08 -35.45 4.59
CA LYS A 354 -0.42 -34.10 4.13
C LYS A 354 -1.77 -34.21 3.43
N THR A 355 -2.85 -33.88 4.13
CA THR A 355 -4.11 -33.54 3.49
C THR A 355 -3.83 -32.28 2.70
N THR A 356 -3.61 -32.43 1.40
CA THR A 356 -3.64 -31.31 0.48
C THR A 356 -5.02 -30.68 0.62
N LYS A 357 -5.15 -29.58 1.38
CA LYS A 357 -6.34 -28.72 1.32
C LYS A 357 -6.55 -28.45 -0.16
N LYS A 358 -7.60 -29.04 -0.76
CA LYS A 358 -8.01 -28.75 -2.14
C LYS A 358 -8.11 -27.23 -2.21
N LYS A 359 -7.22 -26.58 -2.98
CA LYS A 359 -7.31 -25.15 -3.25
C LYS A 359 -8.73 -24.91 -3.76
N LYS A 360 -9.52 -24.09 -3.05
CA LYS A 360 -10.86 -23.73 -3.53
C LYS A 360 -10.70 -23.24 -4.96
N ALA A 361 -11.43 -23.84 -5.90
CA ALA A 361 -11.38 -23.44 -7.29
C ALA A 361 -11.73 -21.95 -7.37
N LEU A 362 -10.86 -21.16 -8.01
CA LEU A 362 -11.16 -19.76 -8.26
C LEU A 362 -12.42 -19.70 -9.13
N PRO A 363 -13.38 -18.80 -8.83
CA PRO A 363 -14.56 -18.63 -9.65
C PRO A 363 -14.17 -18.36 -11.11
N LYS A 364 -14.91 -18.97 -12.06
CA LYS A 364 -14.68 -18.82 -13.50
C LYS A 364 -14.76 -17.35 -13.94
N ASP A 365 -15.63 -16.57 -13.29
CA ASP A 365 -15.88 -15.17 -13.61
C ASP A 365 -15.20 -14.22 -12.62
N PHE A 366 -15.08 -12.95 -13.03
CA PHE A 366 -14.75 -11.88 -12.08
C PHE A 366 -15.90 -11.66 -11.09
N LYS A 367 -15.55 -11.25 -9.87
CA LYS A 367 -16.55 -10.94 -8.82
C LYS A 367 -17.36 -9.74 -9.30
N ARG A 368 -18.68 -9.86 -9.27
CA ARG A 368 -19.61 -8.82 -9.71
C ARG A 368 -20.50 -8.41 -8.54
N HIS A 369 -20.72 -7.12 -8.40
CA HIS A 369 -21.68 -6.57 -7.44
C HIS A 369 -23.01 -6.35 -8.14
N ASN A 370 -24.10 -6.80 -7.52
CA ASN A 370 -25.43 -6.53 -8.06
C ASN A 370 -25.77 -5.05 -7.78
N LEU A 371 -25.79 -4.24 -8.84
CA LEU A 371 -26.06 -2.80 -8.76
C LEU A 371 -27.46 -2.51 -8.19
N ALA A 372 -28.46 -3.33 -8.53
CA ALA A 372 -29.84 -3.16 -8.08
C ALA A 372 -30.06 -3.52 -6.60
N LYS A 373 -29.31 -4.48 -6.06
CA LYS A 373 -29.48 -4.95 -4.66
C LYS A 373 -28.73 -4.13 -3.61
N ARG A 374 -27.76 -3.31 -4.03
CA ARG A 374 -26.87 -2.57 -3.12
C ARG A 374 -27.18 -1.07 -3.03
N GLU A 375 -28.21 -0.60 -3.74
CA GLU A 375 -28.58 0.82 -3.81
C GLU A 375 -27.37 1.73 -4.10
N PHE A 376 -26.50 1.33 -5.03
CA PHE A 376 -25.40 2.19 -5.43
C PHE A 376 -25.96 3.41 -6.17
N PRO A 377 -25.71 4.65 -5.70
CA PRO A 377 -26.20 5.83 -6.38
C PRO A 377 -25.51 5.94 -7.75
N GLN A 378 -26.32 6.13 -8.79
CA GLN A 378 -25.85 6.36 -10.15
C GLN A 378 -26.20 7.79 -10.55
N TYR A 379 -25.26 8.46 -11.18
CA TYR A 379 -25.32 9.88 -11.46
C TYR A 379 -25.49 10.13 -12.96
N SER A 380 -26.17 11.21 -13.33
CA SER A 380 -26.13 11.69 -14.71
C SER A 380 -24.75 12.23 -15.06
N LEU A 381 -24.45 12.33 -16.36
CA LEU A 381 -23.16 12.85 -16.81
C LEU A 381 -22.89 14.28 -16.29
N CYS A 382 -23.91 15.15 -16.29
CA CYS A 382 -23.76 16.53 -15.82
C CYS A 382 -23.46 16.59 -14.31
N GLU A 383 -24.16 15.80 -13.50
CA GLU A 383 -23.94 15.75 -12.05
C GLU A 383 -22.56 15.17 -11.72
N ALA A 384 -22.18 14.09 -12.38
CA ALA A 384 -20.84 13.51 -12.24
C ALA A 384 -19.75 14.53 -12.61
N MET A 385 -19.91 15.27 -13.72
CA MET A 385 -18.97 16.31 -14.11
C MET A 385 -18.90 17.46 -13.11
N ARG A 386 -20.03 17.87 -12.52
CA ARG A 386 -20.09 18.90 -11.49
C ARG A 386 -19.27 18.49 -10.26
N VAL A 387 -19.49 17.28 -9.76
CA VAL A 387 -18.76 16.75 -8.59
C VAL A 387 -17.26 16.64 -8.90
N LEU A 388 -16.91 16.05 -10.04
CA LEU A 388 -15.50 15.87 -10.43
C LEU A 388 -14.76 17.20 -10.61
N ARG A 389 -15.41 18.22 -11.19
CA ARG A 389 -14.81 19.55 -11.33
C ARG A 389 -14.64 20.26 -10.00
N ALA A 390 -15.55 20.07 -9.05
CA ALA A 390 -15.40 20.62 -7.70
C ALA A 390 -14.19 20.01 -6.97
N VAL A 391 -13.89 18.73 -7.22
CA VAL A 391 -12.70 18.06 -6.65
C VAL A 391 -11.40 18.54 -7.29
N GLU A 392 -11.40 18.81 -8.59
CA GLU A 392 -10.21 19.23 -9.34
C GLU A 392 -9.99 20.76 -9.34
N VAL A 393 -10.59 21.47 -8.37
CA VAL A 393 -10.47 22.93 -8.28
C VAL A 393 -8.99 23.35 -8.11
N GLY A 394 -8.59 24.37 -8.87
CA GLY A 394 -7.21 24.88 -8.87
C GLY A 394 -6.21 24.11 -9.74
N GLN A 395 -6.65 23.05 -10.45
CA GLN A 395 -5.80 22.32 -11.38
C GLN A 395 -5.88 22.89 -12.81
N PRO A 396 -4.79 22.83 -13.61
CA PRO A 396 -4.84 23.26 -15.01
C PRO A 396 -5.81 22.41 -15.84
N PRO A 397 -6.79 23.02 -16.55
CA PRO A 397 -7.87 22.28 -17.20
C PRO A 397 -7.41 21.38 -18.37
N ALA A 398 -6.24 21.67 -18.95
CA ALA A 398 -5.60 20.85 -19.99
C ALA A 398 -4.78 19.67 -19.42
N SER A 399 -4.38 19.74 -18.14
CA SER A 399 -3.55 18.71 -17.50
C SER A 399 -4.40 17.56 -16.96
N VAL A 400 -5.53 17.89 -16.32
CA VAL A 400 -6.43 16.90 -15.71
C VAL A 400 -7.30 16.25 -16.77
N LYS A 401 -7.33 14.91 -16.76
CA LYS A 401 -8.08 14.11 -17.73
C LYS A 401 -9.22 13.38 -17.05
N TYR A 402 -10.35 13.28 -17.76
CA TYR A 402 -11.41 12.35 -17.43
C TYR A 402 -11.02 10.95 -17.90
N GLU A 403 -11.10 9.97 -17.02
CA GLU A 403 -10.91 8.55 -17.31
C GLU A 403 -12.22 7.80 -17.17
N ILE A 404 -12.49 6.89 -18.11
CA ILE A 404 -13.66 6.02 -18.09
C ILE A 404 -13.24 4.59 -17.81
N HIS A 405 -13.90 3.97 -16.84
CA HIS A 405 -13.72 2.56 -16.47
C HIS A 405 -14.99 1.79 -16.86
N ILE A 406 -14.86 0.90 -17.84
CA ILE A 406 -15.96 0.04 -18.29
C ILE A 406 -15.74 -1.35 -17.71
N ASN A 407 -16.58 -1.72 -16.75
CA ASN A 407 -16.58 -3.05 -16.16
C ASN A 407 -17.32 -4.01 -17.10
N LEU A 408 -16.66 -5.09 -17.52
CA LEU A 408 -17.22 -6.12 -18.39
C LEU A 408 -17.61 -7.36 -17.57
N LYS A 409 -18.77 -7.94 -17.88
CA LYS A 409 -19.10 -9.32 -17.52
C LYS A 409 -18.27 -10.23 -18.42
N THR A 410 -17.24 -10.86 -17.89
CA THR A 410 -16.32 -11.70 -18.64
C THR A 410 -15.72 -12.79 -17.75
N ALA A 411 -15.34 -13.91 -18.35
CA ALA A 411 -14.63 -14.98 -17.66
C ALA A 411 -13.15 -14.62 -17.49
N ARG A 412 -12.52 -15.11 -16.41
CA ARG A 412 -11.10 -14.83 -16.10
C ARG A 412 -10.13 -15.37 -17.16
N ASN A 413 -10.50 -16.49 -17.80
CA ASN A 413 -9.70 -17.15 -18.84
C ASN A 413 -10.23 -16.85 -20.25
N GLY A 414 -11.02 -15.78 -20.42
CA GLY A 414 -11.55 -15.37 -21.71
C GLY A 414 -10.51 -14.66 -22.60
N PRO A 415 -10.79 -14.52 -23.91
CA PRO A 415 -10.01 -13.64 -24.78
C PRO A 415 -10.04 -12.20 -24.23
N VAL A 416 -9.05 -11.38 -24.53
CA VAL A 416 -8.93 -10.00 -24.01
C VAL A 416 -9.22 -8.99 -25.13
N ILE A 417 -10.04 -7.98 -24.86
CA ILE A 417 -10.28 -6.88 -25.82
C ILE A 417 -9.03 -5.99 -25.89
N LYS A 418 -8.49 -5.80 -27.08
CA LYS A 418 -7.41 -4.85 -27.37
C LYS A 418 -7.66 -4.20 -28.72
N ASN A 419 -8.03 -2.92 -28.73
CA ASN A 419 -8.27 -2.16 -29.95
C ASN A 419 -7.97 -0.67 -29.75
N SER A 420 -8.19 0.12 -30.80
CA SER A 420 -8.02 1.57 -30.82
C SER A 420 -9.29 2.28 -31.29
N VAL A 421 -9.65 3.41 -30.69
CA VAL A 421 -10.83 4.21 -31.06
C VAL A 421 -10.45 5.63 -31.38
N ARG A 422 -10.93 6.16 -32.51
CA ARG A 422 -10.82 7.59 -32.81
C ARG A 422 -11.94 8.34 -32.11
N LEU A 423 -11.57 9.20 -31.17
CA LEU A 423 -12.53 10.03 -30.45
C LEU A 423 -12.87 11.27 -31.29
N PRO A 424 -14.15 11.68 -31.35
CA PRO A 424 -14.55 12.94 -32.00
C PRO A 424 -13.81 14.16 -31.44
N HIS A 425 -13.57 14.17 -30.12
CA HIS A 425 -12.80 15.21 -29.43
C HIS A 425 -11.52 14.62 -28.84
N PRO A 426 -10.33 14.93 -29.39
CA PRO A 426 -9.08 14.24 -29.06
C PRO A 426 -8.51 14.65 -27.69
N VAL A 427 -8.26 13.69 -26.80
CA VAL A 427 -7.82 13.96 -25.41
C VAL A 427 -6.36 14.44 -25.32
N GLN A 428 -5.54 14.16 -26.33
CA GLN A 428 -4.15 14.61 -26.45
C GLN A 428 -3.90 15.13 -27.87
N SER A 429 -3.29 16.31 -27.99
CA SER A 429 -3.10 17.00 -29.28
C SER A 429 -1.85 16.57 -30.04
N ASP A 430 -0.79 16.09 -29.37
CA ASP A 430 0.54 16.00 -29.97
C ASP A 430 1.00 14.53 -30.05
N TRP A 431 0.68 13.86 -31.15
CA TRP A 431 1.12 12.48 -31.40
C TRP A 431 2.37 12.49 -32.26
N ARG A 432 3.48 11.99 -31.74
CA ARG A 432 4.71 11.81 -32.53
C ARG A 432 4.71 10.40 -33.13
N ILE A 433 4.61 10.31 -34.45
CA ILE A 433 4.54 9.03 -35.16
C ILE A 433 5.90 8.75 -35.82
N ALA A 434 6.42 7.54 -35.58
CA ALA A 434 7.59 7.02 -36.28
C ALA A 434 7.18 5.89 -37.25
N VAL A 435 7.87 5.81 -38.39
CA VAL A 435 7.59 4.85 -39.45
C VAL A 435 8.82 4.01 -39.76
N ILE A 436 8.68 2.69 -39.64
CA ILE A 436 9.67 1.72 -40.11
C ILE A 436 9.36 1.37 -41.55
N CYS A 437 10.24 1.78 -42.46
CA CYS A 437 10.19 1.46 -43.88
C CYS A 437 11.61 1.34 -44.44
N PRO A 438 11.81 0.68 -45.59
CA PRO A 438 13.12 0.57 -46.20
C PRO A 438 13.74 1.95 -46.45
N GLU A 439 15.03 2.09 -46.12
CA GLU A 439 15.72 3.37 -46.22
C GLU A 439 15.79 3.85 -47.68
N GLY A 440 15.57 5.14 -47.91
CA GLY A 440 15.59 5.74 -49.25
C GLY A 440 14.40 5.40 -50.17
N SER A 441 13.40 4.66 -49.69
CA SER A 441 12.21 4.33 -50.48
C SER A 441 11.25 5.50 -50.67
N GLU A 442 10.40 5.45 -51.70
CA GLU A 442 9.33 6.43 -51.93
C GLU A 442 8.38 6.54 -50.71
N ILE A 443 8.17 5.43 -50.01
CA ILE A 443 7.36 5.36 -48.79
C ILE A 443 7.97 6.20 -47.68
N ALA A 444 9.30 6.21 -47.56
CA ALA A 444 9.99 7.02 -46.56
C ALA A 444 9.79 8.52 -46.80
N GLN A 445 9.83 8.93 -48.07
CA GLN A 445 9.59 10.32 -48.47
C GLN A 445 8.13 10.71 -48.23
N GLN A 446 7.18 9.83 -48.56
CA GLN A 446 5.75 10.04 -48.31
C GLN A 446 5.43 10.15 -46.81
N ALA A 447 6.02 9.31 -45.97
CA ALA A 447 5.85 9.35 -44.51
C ALA A 447 6.44 10.64 -43.92
N THR A 448 7.61 11.07 -44.39
CA THR A 448 8.23 12.34 -43.98
C THR A 448 7.37 13.53 -44.39
N ALA A 449 6.85 13.54 -45.62
CA ALA A 449 5.93 14.57 -46.10
C ALA A 449 4.59 14.59 -45.34
N ALA A 450 4.15 13.43 -44.85
CA ALA A 450 2.95 13.29 -44.02
C ALA A 450 3.17 13.71 -42.54
N GLY A 451 4.38 14.11 -42.16
CA GLY A 451 4.69 14.62 -40.81
C GLY A 451 5.18 13.56 -39.82
N ALA A 452 5.76 12.45 -40.29
CA ALA A 452 6.42 11.50 -39.40
C ALA A 452 7.68 12.12 -38.77
N VAL A 453 7.84 11.93 -37.45
CA VAL A 453 8.95 12.51 -36.67
C VAL A 453 10.27 11.78 -36.93
N ALA A 454 10.19 10.47 -37.19
CA ALA A 454 11.34 9.65 -37.53
C ALA A 454 10.93 8.56 -38.53
N VAL A 455 11.75 8.37 -39.55
CA VAL A 455 11.50 7.44 -40.64
C VAL A 455 12.80 6.71 -40.96
N GLY A 456 12.76 5.38 -41.05
CA GLY A 456 13.94 4.58 -41.40
C GLY A 456 13.85 3.13 -40.93
N GLN A 457 14.77 2.28 -41.39
CA GLN A 457 14.79 0.89 -40.98
C GLN A 457 15.90 0.65 -39.95
N GLU A 458 17.17 0.75 -40.36
CA GLU A 458 18.31 0.42 -39.50
C GLU A 458 18.59 1.54 -38.49
N THR A 459 18.51 2.78 -38.95
CA THR A 459 18.59 4.00 -38.13
C THR A 459 17.62 3.98 -36.94
N LEU A 460 16.35 3.65 -37.18
CA LEU A 460 15.35 3.51 -36.11
C LEU A 460 15.63 2.32 -35.19
N PHE A 461 16.10 1.20 -35.72
CA PHE A 461 16.44 0.04 -34.89
C PHE A 461 17.58 0.34 -33.92
N GLU A 462 18.61 1.07 -34.37
CA GLU A 462 19.70 1.51 -33.50
C GLU A 462 19.24 2.48 -32.43
N ALA A 463 18.43 3.49 -32.80
CA ALA A 463 17.88 4.44 -31.84
C ALA A 463 17.03 3.74 -30.76
N ILE A 464 16.22 2.76 -31.15
CA ILE A 464 15.40 1.96 -30.22
C ILE A 464 16.27 1.09 -29.32
N LYS A 465 17.34 0.48 -29.84
CA LYS A 465 18.30 -0.32 -29.04
C LYS A 465 19.06 0.53 -28.03
N LYS A 466 19.35 1.79 -28.36
CA LYS A 466 19.94 2.80 -27.46
C LYS A 466 18.91 3.44 -26.53
N GLU A 467 17.65 2.97 -26.55
CA GLU A 467 16.51 3.49 -25.78
C GLU A 467 16.16 4.96 -26.03
N GLN A 468 16.62 5.55 -27.14
CA GLN A 468 16.28 6.91 -27.58
C GLN A 468 14.92 6.92 -28.30
N ILE A 469 13.84 6.77 -27.54
CA ILE A 469 12.46 6.70 -28.06
C ILE A 469 11.74 8.03 -27.82
N ASN A 470 11.63 8.84 -28.88
CA ASN A 470 10.97 10.16 -28.87
C ASN A 470 9.64 10.17 -29.65
N PHE A 471 8.99 9.01 -29.79
CA PHE A 471 7.72 8.86 -30.51
C PHE A 471 6.72 8.05 -29.68
N ASP A 472 5.43 8.31 -29.91
CA ASP A 472 4.31 7.77 -29.15
C ASP A 472 3.59 6.64 -29.93
N ARG A 473 3.78 6.57 -31.26
CA ARG A 473 3.31 5.48 -32.13
C ARG A 473 4.38 5.03 -33.11
N LEU A 474 4.40 3.73 -33.38
CA LEU A 474 5.29 3.10 -34.35
C LEU A 474 4.48 2.32 -35.38
N ILE A 475 4.60 2.71 -36.65
CA ILE A 475 3.97 2.05 -37.79
C ILE A 475 5.07 1.35 -38.58
N CYS A 476 4.80 0.14 -39.06
CA CYS A 476 5.74 -0.61 -39.88
C CYS A 476 5.11 -0.91 -41.24
N HIS A 477 5.86 -0.67 -42.31
CA HIS A 477 5.49 -1.15 -43.63
C HIS A 477 5.70 -2.67 -43.74
N GLU A 478 4.87 -3.36 -44.51
CA GLU A 478 4.93 -4.83 -44.67
C GLU A 478 6.30 -5.33 -45.16
N ALA A 479 6.95 -4.58 -46.07
CA ALA A 479 8.28 -4.93 -46.57
C ALA A 479 9.37 -5.00 -45.48
N SER A 480 9.18 -4.29 -44.36
CA SER A 480 10.14 -4.23 -43.25
C SER A 480 9.74 -5.14 -42.07
N GLU A 481 8.66 -5.94 -42.19
CA GLU A 481 8.21 -6.88 -41.14
C GLU A 481 9.29 -7.93 -40.82
N ALA A 482 9.93 -8.49 -41.85
CA ALA A 482 10.99 -9.49 -41.68
C ALA A 482 12.21 -8.92 -40.94
N ALA A 483 12.58 -7.67 -41.23
CA ALA A 483 13.69 -6.98 -40.58
C ALA A 483 13.38 -6.65 -39.12
N LEU A 484 12.14 -6.24 -38.82
CA LEU A 484 11.67 -5.99 -37.45
C LEU A 484 11.79 -7.25 -36.57
N ASN A 485 11.40 -8.41 -37.10
CA ASN A 485 11.48 -9.69 -36.38
C ASN A 485 12.94 -10.09 -36.12
N LYS A 486 13.84 -9.85 -37.07
CA LYS A 486 15.29 -10.12 -36.93
C LYS A 486 15.96 -9.19 -35.92
N ALA A 487 15.46 -7.95 -35.77
CA ALA A 487 16.07 -6.93 -34.91
C ALA A 487 15.91 -7.20 -33.40
N GLY A 488 15.00 -8.08 -32.98
CA GLY A 488 14.87 -8.50 -31.58
C GLY A 488 14.35 -7.41 -30.61
N LEU A 489 13.60 -6.42 -31.12
CA LEU A 489 13.18 -5.23 -30.34
C LEU A 489 12.00 -5.46 -29.38
N GLY A 490 11.43 -6.68 -29.37
CA GLY A 490 10.24 -7.00 -28.58
C GLY A 490 10.41 -6.82 -27.08
N LYS A 491 11.62 -7.01 -26.54
CA LYS A 491 11.90 -6.80 -25.09
C LYS A 491 11.79 -5.33 -24.68
N ILE A 492 12.09 -4.40 -25.60
CA ILE A 492 12.08 -2.95 -25.34
C ILE A 492 10.72 -2.35 -25.68
N LEU A 493 10.20 -2.63 -26.88
CA LEU A 493 8.93 -2.06 -27.36
C LEU A 493 7.70 -2.73 -26.74
N GLY A 494 7.81 -3.99 -26.30
CA GLY A 494 6.71 -4.75 -25.70
C GLY A 494 6.15 -4.12 -24.42
N PRO A 495 6.98 -3.85 -23.40
CA PRO A 495 6.55 -3.19 -22.16
C PRO A 495 5.96 -1.79 -22.40
N LYS A 496 6.49 -1.04 -23.36
CA LYS A 496 6.01 0.30 -23.75
C LYS A 496 4.73 0.28 -24.62
N GLY A 497 4.29 -0.90 -25.08
CA GLY A 497 3.09 -1.04 -25.92
C GLY A 497 3.26 -0.57 -27.36
N LEU A 498 4.48 -0.25 -27.79
CA LEU A 498 4.79 0.34 -29.10
C LEU A 498 5.08 -0.71 -30.19
N MET A 499 5.08 -2.00 -29.86
CA MET A 499 5.40 -3.06 -30.82
C MET A 499 4.35 -3.15 -31.94
N PRO A 500 4.75 -2.99 -33.23
CA PRO A 500 3.84 -3.13 -34.36
C PRO A 500 3.28 -4.55 -34.47
N SER A 501 2.00 -4.69 -34.88
CA SER A 501 1.38 -5.99 -35.12
C SER A 501 0.22 -5.89 -36.12
N LYS A 502 0.00 -6.96 -36.90
CA LYS A 502 -1.14 -7.08 -37.83
C LYS A 502 -2.48 -6.93 -37.13
N ARG A 503 -2.62 -7.49 -35.92
CA ARG A 503 -3.84 -7.35 -35.09
C ARG A 503 -4.14 -5.91 -34.70
N MET A 504 -3.10 -5.11 -34.41
CA MET A 504 -3.26 -3.68 -34.08
C MET A 504 -3.33 -2.79 -35.32
N ARG A 505 -3.33 -3.37 -36.53
CA ARG A 505 -3.33 -2.63 -37.81
C ARG A 505 -2.19 -1.61 -37.93
N THR A 506 -1.06 -1.90 -37.27
CA THR A 506 0.15 -1.07 -37.32
C THR A 506 1.23 -1.62 -38.25
N ILE A 507 1.02 -2.85 -38.77
CA ILE A 507 1.75 -3.37 -39.93
C ILE A 507 0.81 -3.23 -41.13
N VAL A 508 1.17 -2.36 -42.08
CA VAL A 508 0.27 -1.95 -43.17
C VAL A 508 1.02 -1.79 -44.50
N PRO A 509 0.34 -1.98 -45.63
CA PRO A 509 0.89 -1.63 -46.94
C PRO A 509 0.84 -0.12 -47.19
N ASP A 510 -0.24 0.56 -46.78
CA ASP A 510 -0.38 2.02 -46.92
C ASP A 510 -0.09 2.74 -45.59
N VAL A 511 1.12 3.30 -45.51
CA VAL A 511 1.61 4.00 -44.32
C VAL A 511 0.88 5.33 -44.11
N VAL A 512 0.63 6.11 -45.17
CA VAL A 512 0.05 7.46 -45.06
C VAL A 512 -1.38 7.39 -44.53
N LYS A 513 -2.18 6.45 -45.05
CA LYS A 513 -3.53 6.22 -44.55
C LYS A 513 -3.51 5.78 -43.08
N SER A 514 -2.63 4.85 -42.72
CA SER A 514 -2.50 4.39 -41.33
C SER A 514 -2.01 5.49 -40.38
N MET A 515 -1.14 6.40 -40.84
CA MET A 515 -0.74 7.58 -40.07
C MET A 515 -1.94 8.49 -39.78
N ARG A 516 -2.81 8.74 -40.78
CA ARG A 516 -4.03 9.55 -40.59
C ARG A 516 -5.04 8.87 -39.66
N ASP A 517 -5.23 7.57 -39.80
CA ASP A 517 -6.16 6.80 -38.96
C ASP A 517 -5.64 6.65 -37.53
N SER A 518 -4.32 6.55 -37.36
CA SER A 518 -3.64 6.48 -36.06
C SER A 518 -3.55 7.83 -35.37
N ALA A 519 -3.52 8.92 -36.12
CA ALA A 519 -3.51 10.27 -35.58
C ALA A 519 -4.81 10.55 -34.80
N GLY A 520 -4.67 10.70 -33.48
CA GLY A 520 -5.80 10.93 -32.58
C GLY A 520 -6.64 9.70 -32.21
N ALA A 521 -6.23 8.49 -32.62
CA ALA A 521 -6.82 7.26 -32.09
C ALA A 521 -6.32 7.01 -30.66
N ALA A 522 -7.17 6.60 -29.74
CA ALA A 522 -6.80 6.19 -28.39
C ALA A 522 -6.82 4.66 -28.28
N ASP A 523 -5.72 4.08 -27.83
CA ASP A 523 -5.61 2.63 -27.65
C ASP A 523 -6.16 2.22 -26.27
N TYR A 524 -6.96 1.16 -26.22
CA TYR A 524 -7.45 0.61 -24.96
C TYR A 524 -7.28 -0.91 -24.91
N ARG A 525 -7.08 -1.42 -23.68
CA ARG A 525 -6.89 -2.84 -23.41
C ARG A 525 -7.65 -3.23 -22.16
N GLU A 526 -8.43 -4.28 -22.27
CA GLU A 526 -9.06 -4.92 -21.12
C GLU A 526 -7.98 -5.53 -20.20
N ARG A 527 -8.06 -5.20 -18.92
CA ARG A 527 -7.26 -5.84 -17.86
C ARG A 527 -8.20 -6.23 -16.73
N GLN A 528 -8.16 -7.51 -16.33
CA GLN A 528 -8.98 -8.02 -15.22
C GLN A 528 -10.49 -7.73 -15.38
N GLY A 529 -10.98 -7.76 -16.62
CA GLY A 529 -12.39 -7.48 -16.93
C GLY A 529 -12.78 -6.00 -16.92
N VAL A 530 -11.81 -5.08 -16.85
CA VAL A 530 -12.05 -3.63 -16.91
C VAL A 530 -11.30 -3.01 -18.08
N ILE A 531 -11.97 -2.19 -18.87
CA ILE A 531 -11.34 -1.31 -19.87
C ILE A 531 -11.19 0.07 -19.23
N ARG A 532 -9.97 0.60 -19.23
CA ARG A 532 -9.65 1.94 -18.73
C ARG A 532 -9.06 2.78 -19.85
N MET A 533 -9.58 3.98 -20.05
CA MET A 533 -9.13 4.88 -21.10
C MET A 533 -9.40 6.34 -20.72
N ALA A 534 -8.50 7.25 -21.06
CA ALA A 534 -8.77 8.68 -20.97
C ALA A 534 -9.78 9.08 -22.07
N ILE A 535 -10.86 9.78 -21.70
CA ILE A 535 -12.00 10.07 -22.58
C ILE A 535 -12.21 11.58 -22.82
N GLY A 536 -11.61 12.44 -22.00
CA GLY A 536 -11.70 13.90 -22.13
C GLY A 536 -10.70 14.64 -21.26
N GLN A 537 -10.63 15.96 -21.42
CA GLN A 537 -9.92 16.86 -20.50
C GLN A 537 -10.92 17.59 -19.61
N LEU A 538 -10.47 18.13 -18.47
CA LEU A 538 -11.34 18.82 -17.51
C LEU A 538 -12.13 19.98 -18.16
N GLY A 539 -11.51 20.68 -19.12
CA GLY A 539 -12.13 21.76 -19.90
C GLY A 539 -13.19 21.32 -20.91
N TYR A 540 -13.49 20.03 -21.07
CA TYR A 540 -14.48 19.57 -22.05
C TYR A 540 -15.90 19.89 -21.59
N SER A 541 -16.73 20.35 -22.54
CA SER A 541 -18.16 20.51 -22.32
C SER A 541 -18.86 19.14 -22.15
N PRO A 542 -20.04 19.11 -21.49
CA PRO A 542 -20.81 17.87 -21.34
C PRO A 542 -21.13 17.19 -22.68
N ASP A 543 -21.39 17.96 -23.73
CA ASP A 543 -21.69 17.41 -25.06
C ASP A 543 -20.47 16.76 -25.72
N GLN A 544 -19.30 17.38 -25.60
CA GLN A 544 -18.05 16.81 -26.10
C GLN A 544 -17.73 15.49 -25.40
N LEU A 545 -17.87 15.46 -24.07
CA LEU A 545 -17.62 14.26 -23.28
C LEU A 545 -18.65 13.15 -23.60
N LYS A 546 -19.94 13.50 -23.71
CA LYS A 546 -21.01 12.59 -24.13
C LYS A 546 -20.73 11.95 -25.48
N ASN A 547 -20.33 12.74 -26.47
CA ASN A 547 -20.05 12.24 -27.82
C ASN A 547 -18.89 11.25 -27.82
N ASN A 548 -17.82 11.55 -27.08
CA ASN A 548 -16.69 10.65 -26.90
C ASN A 548 -17.09 9.33 -26.22
N ILE A 549 -17.84 9.40 -25.11
CA ILE A 549 -18.32 8.23 -24.37
C ILE A 549 -19.21 7.35 -25.27
N LYS A 550 -20.11 7.96 -26.04
CA LYS A 550 -21.02 7.24 -26.95
C LYS A 550 -20.25 6.47 -28.02
N VAL A 551 -19.25 7.09 -28.64
CA VAL A 551 -18.41 6.43 -29.66
C VAL A 551 -17.64 5.24 -29.05
N LEU A 552 -17.04 5.44 -27.88
CA LEU A 552 -16.33 4.35 -27.19
C LEU A 552 -17.27 3.20 -26.82
N LEU A 553 -18.41 3.48 -26.19
CA LEU A 553 -19.34 2.44 -25.75
C LEU A 553 -19.93 1.65 -26.93
N ASN A 554 -20.26 2.31 -28.03
CA ASN A 554 -20.74 1.64 -29.23
C ASN A 554 -19.67 0.71 -29.81
N LYS A 555 -18.41 1.15 -29.85
CA LYS A 555 -17.30 0.33 -30.32
C LYS A 555 -17.04 -0.87 -29.41
N VAL A 556 -16.98 -0.67 -28.10
CA VAL A 556 -16.78 -1.75 -27.12
C VAL A 556 -17.93 -2.75 -27.18
N LYS A 557 -19.18 -2.30 -27.33
CA LYS A 557 -20.33 -3.20 -27.51
C LYS A 557 -20.24 -4.03 -28.78
N ALA A 558 -19.82 -3.43 -29.91
CA ALA A 558 -19.60 -4.15 -31.16
C ALA A 558 -18.50 -5.22 -31.00
N GLU A 559 -17.40 -4.88 -30.33
CA GLU A 559 -16.31 -5.83 -30.07
C GLU A 559 -16.73 -6.95 -29.10
N CYS A 560 -17.52 -6.63 -28.07
CA CYS A 560 -18.09 -7.64 -27.19
C CYS A 560 -18.99 -8.63 -27.94
N ALA A 561 -19.69 -8.18 -28.99
CA ALA A 561 -20.54 -9.03 -29.83
C ALA A 561 -19.72 -9.84 -30.87
N GLU A 562 -18.61 -9.30 -31.38
CA GLU A 562 -17.72 -9.98 -32.32
C GLU A 562 -16.86 -11.07 -31.64
N ILE A 563 -16.60 -10.93 -30.35
CA ILE A 563 -15.80 -11.88 -29.59
C ILE A 563 -16.57 -13.18 -29.37
N SER A 564 -16.12 -14.23 -30.07
CA SER A 564 -16.46 -15.66 -30.00
C SER A 564 -17.75 -16.03 -29.25
N GLU A 565 -18.68 -16.68 -29.95
CA GLU A 565 -19.99 -17.13 -29.45
C GLU A 565 -19.93 -17.94 -28.13
N GLU A 566 -18.80 -18.60 -27.85
CA GLU A 566 -18.60 -19.37 -26.61
C GLU A 566 -18.39 -18.50 -25.35
N VAL A 567 -17.88 -17.27 -25.48
CA VAL A 567 -17.54 -16.39 -24.35
C VAL A 567 -18.29 -15.08 -24.45
N HIS A 568 -19.44 -15.01 -23.78
CA HIS A 568 -20.30 -13.84 -23.78
C HIS A 568 -19.67 -12.72 -22.95
N LYS A 569 -19.41 -11.58 -23.59
CA LYS A 569 -18.99 -10.35 -22.92
C LYS A 569 -20.09 -9.30 -22.98
N GLU A 570 -20.31 -8.64 -21.87
CA GLU A 570 -21.33 -7.59 -21.77
C GLU A 570 -20.83 -6.45 -20.89
N VAL A 571 -21.23 -5.22 -21.19
CA VAL A 571 -20.95 -4.08 -20.31
C VAL A 571 -21.82 -4.21 -19.04
N HIS A 572 -21.17 -4.29 -17.88
CA HIS A 572 -21.82 -4.34 -16.57
C HIS A 572 -22.09 -2.95 -16.00
N GLU A 573 -21.07 -2.10 -16.01
CA GLU A 573 -21.09 -0.78 -15.36
C GLU A 573 -20.09 0.14 -16.04
N VAL A 574 -20.41 1.43 -16.05
CA VAL A 574 -19.54 2.49 -16.58
C VAL A 574 -19.30 3.50 -15.47
N ILE A 575 -18.03 3.71 -15.13
CA ILE A 575 -17.61 4.61 -14.06
C ILE A 575 -16.77 5.72 -14.69
N LEU A 576 -17.03 6.97 -14.31
CA LEU A 576 -16.26 8.15 -14.71
C LEU A 576 -15.42 8.64 -13.53
N SER A 577 -14.14 8.94 -13.78
CA SER A 577 -13.20 9.47 -12.79
C SER A 577 -12.38 10.61 -13.39
N THR A 578 -11.73 11.40 -12.55
CA THR A 578 -10.63 12.29 -12.95
C THR A 578 -9.31 11.79 -12.36
N THR A 579 -8.21 12.49 -12.65
CA THR A 579 -6.87 12.14 -12.18
C THR A 579 -6.74 12.07 -10.65
N HIS A 580 -7.41 12.96 -9.91
CA HIS A 580 -7.42 12.99 -8.44
C HIS A 580 -8.81 12.78 -7.84
N GLY A 581 -9.84 12.65 -8.67
CA GLY A 581 -11.23 12.54 -8.25
C GLY A 581 -11.71 11.11 -7.99
N PRO A 582 -12.85 10.96 -7.30
CA PRO A 582 -13.47 9.67 -7.06
C PRO A 582 -14.06 9.07 -8.36
N GLY A 583 -14.24 7.75 -8.38
CA GLY A 583 -14.98 7.07 -9.45
C GLY A 583 -16.49 7.15 -9.23
N ILE A 584 -17.21 7.78 -10.15
CA ILE A 584 -18.66 7.99 -10.11
C ILE A 584 -19.35 7.06 -11.12
N SER A 585 -20.29 6.25 -10.66
CA SER A 585 -21.07 5.34 -11.53
C SER A 585 -22.10 6.13 -12.34
N LEU A 586 -22.16 5.90 -13.65
CA LEU A 586 -23.03 6.64 -14.57
C LEU A 586 -24.35 5.90 -14.82
N ASN A 587 -25.47 6.63 -14.77
CA ASN A 587 -26.82 6.10 -15.05
C ASN A 587 -27.17 6.03 -16.55
N GLY A 588 -26.29 6.54 -17.43
CA GLY A 588 -26.48 6.58 -18.88
C GLY A 588 -27.32 7.74 -19.41
N LYS A 589 -27.82 8.63 -18.54
CA LYS A 589 -28.51 9.87 -18.90
C LYS A 589 -27.53 11.04 -18.94
N LEU A 590 -27.83 12.03 -19.79
CA LEU A 590 -27.06 13.27 -19.83
C LEU A 590 -27.37 14.16 -18.63
N LYS A 591 -28.65 14.29 -18.27
CA LYS A 591 -29.19 15.07 -17.16
C LYS A 591 -30.29 14.30 -16.46
N ASP A 592 -30.50 14.56 -15.18
CA ASP A 592 -31.65 14.04 -14.45
C ASP A 592 -32.88 14.95 -14.65
N ALA A 593 -34.07 14.36 -14.56
CA ALA A 593 -35.32 15.02 -14.92
C ALA A 593 -35.73 16.15 -13.95
N GLU A 594 -35.14 16.17 -12.75
CA GLU A 594 -35.53 17.02 -11.63
C GLU A 594 -34.48 18.10 -11.29
N GLU A 595 -33.34 18.15 -11.98
CA GLU A 595 -32.23 19.05 -11.63
C GLU A 595 -32.17 20.35 -12.45
N GLN A 596 -31.82 21.45 -11.77
CA GLN A 596 -31.65 22.80 -12.34
C GLN A 596 -30.30 23.01 -13.05
N ILE A 597 -29.44 21.98 -13.15
CA ILE A 597 -28.09 22.11 -13.71
C ILE A 597 -28.18 22.07 -15.24
N THR A 598 -27.94 23.21 -15.89
CA THR A 598 -27.93 23.31 -17.34
C THR A 598 -26.54 22.93 -17.88
N PRO A 599 -26.42 22.18 -19.00
CA PRO A 599 -25.15 21.89 -19.64
C PRO A 599 -24.31 23.14 -19.95
N GLU A 600 -24.99 24.27 -20.17
CA GLU A 600 -24.41 25.59 -20.38
C GLU A 600 -23.69 26.13 -19.14
N ALA A 601 -24.16 25.82 -17.92
CA ALA A 601 -23.47 26.20 -16.68
C ALA A 601 -22.15 25.44 -16.47
N LEU A 602 -21.99 24.29 -17.13
CA LEU A 602 -20.78 23.47 -17.11
C LEU A 602 -19.90 23.68 -18.35
N SER A 603 -20.33 24.45 -19.35
CA SER A 603 -19.52 24.72 -20.54
C SER A 603 -18.62 25.95 -20.37
N SER A 604 -18.97 26.90 -19.49
CA SER A 604 -18.08 28.00 -19.09
C SER A 604 -17.04 27.50 -18.10
N ILE A 605 -15.80 27.34 -18.57
CA ILE A 605 -14.64 27.01 -17.74
C ILE A 605 -14.39 28.18 -16.77
N MET A 606 -14.30 27.90 -15.46
CA MET A 606 -13.62 28.78 -14.49
C MET A 606 -12.11 28.59 -14.61
#